data_AF-A0A165TWX1-F1
#
_entry.id   AF-A0A165TWX1-F1
#
_cell.length_a   1.000
_cell.length_b   1.000
_cell.length_c   1.000
_cell.angle_alpha   90.00
_cell.angle_beta   90.00
_cell.angle_gamma   90.00
#
_symmetry.space_group_name_H-M   'P 1'
#
loop_
_entity.id
_entity.type
_entity.pdbx_description
1 polymer ?
#
loop_
_entity_poly.entity_id
_entity_poly.type
_entity_poly.pdbx_seq_one_letter_code
_entity_poly.pdbx_strand_id
1 'polypeptide(L)'
;MTVGRFMDNLDHNNATTNLHNMDSQGNGIVNQVLITDQQHDLDPVVTSAELRLERLHLDDALSARDALVQHLAEACVSIRQKTTAIKRLEKEKADLEMQLSFMNGRQGAGGVPPGSRVDRTARDREYAKVQVEVGYLAEMFRRLEQENKQMKAQKNGEQSDVAQQMQIAPVRPSGWLVSLHKILRLVMPAADDEANHSESAGQPAPTATSASVGSSVPPTSYDVVDDDGTSSGRKEGNLQPATPMNIPPDERSRARNVILDALPVTPDTLSDTLKPIVIPSQFTFQDFVTTLPVTLRQQMGSYRLLQESTTSWSGEREEHGYFLTPLFKCATNPRATTVHRWSAADLGTQLNTTTECFYSKNGYWYYTGLYKTFWLDELSPAEWVNLPNETTQAIVKQTLAARKNTAPQNVYETGQLYAAGALRVACIGLQCVGFSHAVYTQLIEAAERCAQTGRWRNNQAVTGSGLATGPGSIWTPPSPKLSPHAPSTVSLAPHPVTLLSPGVRALSPHASSPSAQISILSSKTVPSAGLGDAVESPGLAGEEASSK
;
A
#
# COMPACT_ATOMS: atom_id res chain seq x y z
N MET A 1 3.75 -47.69 19.90
CA MET A 1 2.40 -47.24 20.33
C MET A 1 1.68 -46.79 19.08
N THR A 2 0.59 -47.46 18.77
CA THR A 2 -0.06 -47.52 17.45
C THR A 2 -1.46 -46.96 17.58
N VAL A 3 -1.82 -45.88 16.89
CA VAL A 3 -3.20 -45.46 16.52
C VAL A 3 -3.04 -44.36 15.45
N GLY A 4 -3.73 -44.30 14.30
CA GLY A 4 -4.77 -45.10 13.68
C GLY A 4 -5.21 -44.36 12.41
N ARG A 5 -5.17 -45.04 11.25
CA ARG A 5 -5.75 -44.60 9.98
C ARG A 5 -7.27 -44.64 10.07
N PHE A 6 -7.95 -43.63 9.51
CA PHE A 6 -9.36 -43.71 9.11
C PHE A 6 -9.46 -43.17 7.67
N MET A 7 -9.72 -44.07 6.73
CA MET A 7 -10.41 -43.76 5.47
C MET A 7 -11.84 -44.28 5.63
N ASP A 8 -12.83 -43.55 5.09
CA ASP A 8 -13.64 -43.98 3.95
C ASP A 8 -14.99 -43.25 3.84
N ASN A 9 -15.43 -43.16 2.59
CA ASN A 9 -16.79 -42.88 2.09
C ASN A 9 -17.29 -41.43 2.08
N LEU A 10 -17.37 -40.86 0.88
CA LEU A 10 -18.61 -40.27 0.39
C LEU A 10 -18.69 -40.40 -1.15
N ASP A 11 -19.88 -40.78 -1.57
CA ASP A 11 -20.23 -41.43 -2.82
C ASP A 11 -20.21 -40.53 -4.07
N HIS A 12 -19.93 -41.20 -5.20
CA HIS A 12 -20.23 -40.74 -6.55
C HIS A 12 -21.75 -40.67 -6.78
N ASN A 13 -22.26 -39.51 -7.19
CA ASN A 13 -23.55 -39.43 -7.88
C ASN A 13 -23.39 -38.82 -9.27
N ASN A 14 -23.53 -39.71 -10.24
CA ASN A 14 -23.50 -39.50 -11.67
C ASN A 14 -24.93 -39.16 -12.11
N ALA A 15 -25.16 -37.96 -12.67
CA ALA A 15 -26.43 -37.59 -13.26
C ALA A 15 -26.23 -37.28 -14.76
N THR A 16 -26.26 -38.34 -15.55
CA THR A 16 -26.56 -38.34 -16.98
C THR A 16 -28.01 -37.90 -17.20
N THR A 17 -28.22 -36.81 -17.94
CA THR A 17 -29.51 -36.55 -18.62
C THR A 17 -29.32 -36.42 -20.11
N ASN A 18 -30.17 -37.18 -20.80
CA ASN A 18 -30.19 -37.49 -22.20
C ASN A 18 -30.56 -36.30 -23.09
N LEU A 19 -29.92 -36.34 -24.27
CA LEU A 19 -30.39 -35.88 -25.56
C LEU A 19 -31.91 -36.05 -25.76
N HIS A 20 -32.59 -34.96 -26.12
CA HIS A 20 -33.73 -35.07 -27.01
C HIS A 20 -33.65 -34.05 -28.14
N ASN A 21 -33.63 -34.63 -29.34
CA ASN A 21 -33.65 -34.05 -30.66
C ASN A 21 -35.08 -33.57 -30.96
N MET A 22 -35.26 -32.30 -31.34
CA MET A 22 -36.50 -31.81 -31.96
C MET A 22 -36.10 -30.88 -33.10
N ASP A 23 -36.23 -31.42 -34.31
CA ASP A 23 -36.13 -30.72 -35.58
C ASP A 23 -37.23 -29.66 -35.75
N SER A 24 -36.81 -28.57 -36.41
CA SER A 24 -37.50 -27.90 -37.52
C SER A 24 -38.97 -27.47 -37.36
N GLN A 25 -39.15 -26.15 -37.24
CA GLN A 25 -40.09 -25.30 -38.01
C GLN A 25 -39.91 -23.86 -37.47
N GLY A 26 -39.40 -22.88 -38.22
CA GLY A 26 -39.97 -22.43 -39.49
C GLY A 26 -41.14 -21.50 -39.22
N ASN A 27 -40.90 -20.31 -38.64
CA ASN A 27 -41.86 -19.21 -38.71
C ASN A 27 -41.14 -17.86 -38.64
N GLY A 28 -40.98 -17.24 -39.81
CA GLY A 28 -40.63 -15.84 -39.94
C GLY A 28 -41.80 -14.99 -39.48
N ILE A 29 -41.66 -14.38 -38.30
CA ILE A 29 -42.49 -13.25 -37.89
C ILE A 29 -41.63 -12.01 -38.11
N VAL A 30 -42.01 -11.28 -39.16
CA VAL A 30 -41.60 -9.91 -39.43
C VAL A 30 -41.98 -9.08 -38.22
N ASN A 31 -41.01 -8.81 -37.33
CA ASN A 31 -41.12 -7.74 -36.35
C ASN A 31 -41.01 -6.42 -37.12
N GLN A 32 -42.15 -5.99 -37.65
CA GLN A 32 -42.39 -4.60 -38.00
C GLN A 32 -42.33 -3.81 -36.69
N VAL A 33 -41.13 -3.34 -36.36
CA VAL A 33 -40.93 -2.34 -35.32
C VAL A 33 -41.70 -1.11 -35.78
N LEU A 34 -42.89 -0.96 -35.21
CA LEU A 34 -43.68 0.25 -35.25
C LEU A 34 -42.82 1.34 -34.59
N ILE A 35 -42.06 2.06 -35.41
CA ILE A 35 -41.45 3.33 -35.04
C ILE A 35 -42.62 4.28 -34.83
N THR A 36 -43.14 4.31 -33.61
CA THR A 36 -43.93 5.44 -33.14
C THR A 36 -43.00 6.63 -33.13
N ASP A 37 -43.10 7.47 -34.16
CA ASP A 37 -42.71 8.87 -34.16
C ASP A 37 -43.47 9.59 -33.02
N GLN A 38 -43.05 9.34 -31.78
CA GLN A 38 -43.17 10.33 -30.74
C GLN A 38 -42.06 11.34 -30.99
N GLN A 39 -42.40 12.28 -31.88
CA GLN A 39 -41.72 13.54 -32.06
C GLN A 39 -41.84 14.31 -30.74
N HIS A 40 -41.00 13.90 -29.77
CA HIS A 40 -40.72 14.65 -28.57
C HIS A 40 -40.07 15.93 -29.06
N ASP A 41 -40.86 17.00 -29.04
CA ASP A 41 -40.45 18.39 -29.16
C ASP A 41 -39.51 18.68 -27.98
N LEU A 42 -38.28 18.15 -28.07
CA LEU A 42 -37.21 18.40 -27.12
C LEU A 42 -36.75 19.83 -27.40
N ASP A 43 -37.08 20.71 -26.45
CA ASP A 43 -36.70 22.12 -26.46
C ASP A 43 -35.28 22.30 -26.99
N PRO A 44 -35.07 22.91 -28.18
CA PRO A 44 -33.75 23.05 -28.82
C PRO A 44 -32.76 23.88 -27.97
N VAL A 45 -33.25 24.50 -26.90
CA VAL A 45 -32.47 25.23 -25.91
C VAL A 45 -31.71 24.29 -24.96
N VAL A 46 -32.30 23.16 -24.57
CA VAL A 46 -31.68 22.20 -23.64
C VAL A 46 -30.47 21.52 -24.28
N THR A 47 -30.58 21.14 -25.55
CA THR A 47 -29.47 20.53 -26.31
C THR A 47 -28.30 21.49 -26.55
N SER A 48 -28.57 22.79 -26.63
CA SER A 48 -27.52 23.81 -26.81
C SER A 48 -26.67 24.02 -25.55
N ALA A 49 -27.28 23.95 -24.38
CA ALA A 49 -26.57 24.06 -23.10
C ALA A 49 -25.71 22.82 -22.81
N GLU A 50 -26.24 21.62 -23.07
CA GLU A 50 -25.49 20.36 -22.93
C GLU A 50 -24.28 20.33 -23.86
N LEU A 51 -24.45 20.73 -25.12
CA LEU A 51 -23.36 20.75 -26.09
C LEU A 51 -22.27 21.77 -25.73
N ARG A 52 -22.62 22.88 -25.06
CA ARG A 52 -21.62 23.82 -24.50
C ARG A 52 -20.88 23.22 -23.32
N LEU A 53 -21.56 22.49 -22.43
CA LEU A 53 -20.94 21.83 -21.29
C LEU A 53 -19.95 20.74 -21.75
N GLU A 54 -20.35 19.94 -22.75
CA GLU A 54 -19.47 18.93 -23.34
C GLU A 54 -18.22 19.54 -23.99
N ARG A 55 -18.35 20.67 -24.70
CA ARG A 55 -17.20 21.39 -25.26
C ARG A 55 -16.26 21.89 -24.18
N LEU A 56 -16.78 22.37 -23.05
CA LEU A 56 -15.98 22.82 -21.92
C LEU A 56 -15.24 21.66 -21.27
N HIS A 57 -15.91 20.52 -21.05
CA HIS A 57 -15.25 19.31 -20.54
C HIS A 57 -14.16 18.78 -21.49
N LEU A 58 -14.37 18.88 -22.81
CA LEU A 58 -13.36 18.49 -23.79
C LEU A 58 -12.13 19.40 -23.74
N ASP A 59 -12.33 20.72 -23.60
CA ASP A 59 -11.24 21.70 -23.48
C ASP A 59 -10.42 21.47 -22.20
N ASP A 60 -11.10 21.27 -21.07
CA ASP A 60 -10.45 20.91 -19.79
C ASP A 60 -9.64 19.61 -19.91
N ALA A 61 -10.18 18.59 -20.59
CA ALA A 61 -9.50 17.32 -20.79
C ALA A 61 -8.26 17.46 -21.70
N LEU A 62 -8.34 18.27 -22.75
CA LEU A 62 -7.22 18.58 -23.65
C LEU A 62 -6.14 19.38 -22.92
N SER A 63 -6.52 20.40 -22.15
CA SER A 63 -5.58 21.18 -21.34
C SER A 63 -4.86 20.32 -20.30
N ALA A 64 -5.58 19.40 -19.63
CA ALA A 64 -4.98 18.48 -18.66
C ALA A 64 -4.01 17.50 -19.33
N ARG A 65 -4.34 16.99 -20.53
CA ARG A 65 -3.44 16.14 -21.32
C ARG A 65 -2.17 16.89 -21.70
N ASP A 66 -2.28 18.11 -22.19
CA ASP A 66 -1.13 18.88 -22.66
C ASP A 66 -0.19 19.25 -21.49
N ALA A 67 -0.73 19.57 -20.30
CA ALA A 67 0.05 19.74 -19.08
C ALA A 67 0.82 18.45 -18.68
N LEU A 68 0.20 17.27 -18.83
CA LEU A 68 0.88 16.00 -18.58
C LEU A 68 1.99 15.71 -19.59
N VAL A 69 1.77 16.02 -20.87
CA VAL A 69 2.78 15.89 -21.93
C VAL A 69 3.98 16.79 -21.62
N GLN A 70 3.74 18.02 -21.16
CA GLN A 70 4.79 18.94 -20.76
C GLN A 70 5.59 18.41 -19.56
N HIS A 71 4.91 17.96 -18.50
CA HIS A 71 5.60 17.37 -17.34
C HIS A 71 6.40 16.11 -17.69
N LEU A 72 5.89 15.27 -18.60
CA LEU A 72 6.61 14.10 -19.09
C LEU A 72 7.88 14.53 -19.85
N ALA A 73 7.79 15.54 -20.71
CA ALA A 73 8.93 16.09 -21.43
C ALA A 73 10.00 16.63 -20.47
N GLU A 74 9.61 17.40 -19.45
CA GLU A 74 10.50 17.91 -18.40
C GLU A 74 11.16 16.77 -17.62
N ALA A 75 10.41 15.73 -17.26
CA ALA A 75 10.94 14.56 -16.58
C ALA A 75 11.96 13.80 -17.44
N CYS A 76 11.68 13.62 -18.74
CA CYS A 76 12.62 13.01 -19.68
C CYS A 76 13.93 13.80 -19.82
N VAL A 77 13.85 15.13 -19.87
CA VAL A 77 15.04 16.00 -19.88
C VAL A 77 15.83 15.84 -18.58
N SER A 78 15.15 15.85 -17.43
CA SER A 78 15.78 15.66 -16.11
C SER A 78 16.48 14.30 -15.98
N ILE A 79 15.86 13.23 -16.46
CA ILE A 79 16.46 11.88 -16.46
C ILE A 79 17.74 11.88 -17.30
N ARG A 80 17.72 12.42 -18.53
CA ARG A 80 18.92 12.50 -19.39
C ARG A 80 20.06 13.28 -18.75
N GLN A 81 19.73 14.40 -18.09
CA GLN A 81 20.72 15.20 -17.35
C GLN A 81 21.34 14.40 -16.21
N LYS A 82 20.52 13.71 -15.40
CA LYS A 82 20.99 12.86 -14.29
C LYS A 82 21.82 11.67 -14.77
N THR A 83 21.41 11.00 -15.85
CA THR A 83 22.20 9.92 -16.47
C THR A 83 23.57 10.42 -16.93
N THR A 84 23.63 11.63 -17.50
CA THR A 84 24.91 12.23 -17.91
C THR A 84 25.80 12.55 -16.71
N ALA A 85 25.22 13.03 -15.61
CA ALA A 85 25.95 13.28 -14.37
C ALA A 85 26.49 11.99 -13.74
N ILE A 86 25.69 10.92 -13.72
CA ILE A 86 26.12 9.60 -13.21
C ILE A 86 27.32 9.08 -14.02
N LYS A 87 27.24 9.09 -15.36
CA LYS A 87 28.37 8.66 -16.21
C LYS A 87 29.65 9.46 -15.98
N ARG A 88 29.53 10.76 -15.69
CA ARG A 88 30.68 11.60 -15.34
C ARG A 88 31.30 11.16 -14.01
N LEU A 89 30.48 10.95 -12.98
CA LEU A 89 30.93 10.51 -11.67
C LEU A 89 31.54 9.10 -11.69
N GLU A 90 30.99 8.19 -12.49
CA GLU A 90 31.57 6.85 -12.69
C GLU A 90 32.96 6.91 -13.32
N LYS A 91 33.16 7.82 -14.29
CA LYS A 91 34.48 8.06 -14.90
C LYS A 91 35.46 8.64 -13.87
N GLU A 92 35.06 9.66 -13.12
CA GLU A 92 35.90 10.25 -12.08
C GLU A 92 36.28 9.23 -10.99
N LYS A 93 35.35 8.35 -10.61
CA LYS A 93 35.61 7.24 -9.69
C LYS A 93 36.68 6.30 -10.25
N ALA A 94 36.55 5.87 -11.50
CA ALA A 94 37.53 4.98 -12.14
C ALA A 94 38.92 5.64 -12.25
N ASP A 95 38.98 6.93 -12.57
CA ASP A 95 40.23 7.69 -12.63
C ASP A 95 40.89 7.78 -11.23
N LEU A 96 40.11 8.00 -10.17
CA LEU A 96 40.60 8.04 -8.78
C LEU A 96 41.06 6.66 -8.28
N GLU A 97 40.34 5.59 -8.61
CA GLU A 97 40.75 4.22 -8.28
C GLU A 97 42.09 3.86 -8.96
N MET A 98 42.26 4.27 -10.22
CA MET A 98 43.53 4.10 -10.93
C MET A 98 44.66 4.88 -10.23
N GLN A 99 44.45 6.14 -9.85
CA GLN A 99 45.45 6.94 -9.12
C GLN A 99 45.85 6.31 -7.78
N LEU A 100 44.88 5.80 -7.01
CA LEU A 100 45.13 5.10 -5.75
C LEU A 100 45.94 3.81 -5.96
N SER A 101 45.66 3.06 -7.02
CA SER A 101 46.44 1.86 -7.35
C SER A 101 47.92 2.18 -7.65
N PHE A 102 48.19 3.28 -8.37
CA PHE A 102 49.55 3.76 -8.62
C PHE A 102 50.27 4.21 -7.35
N MET A 103 49.57 4.86 -6.41
CA MET A 103 50.14 5.28 -5.14
C MET A 103 50.45 4.08 -4.22
N ASN A 104 49.56 3.09 -4.15
CA ASN A 104 49.76 1.88 -3.35
C ASN A 104 50.89 1.00 -3.89
N GLY A 105 51.04 0.89 -5.21
CA GLY A 105 52.13 0.13 -5.83
C GLY A 105 53.53 0.65 -5.49
N ARG A 106 53.68 1.96 -5.24
CA ARG A 106 54.97 2.54 -4.81
C ARG A 106 55.34 2.22 -3.36
N GLN A 107 54.37 1.93 -2.49
CA GLN A 107 54.64 1.61 -1.08
C GLN A 107 55.08 0.15 -0.87
N GLY A 108 54.79 -0.76 -1.82
CA GLY A 108 55.09 -2.19 -1.69
C GLY A 108 56.50 -2.63 -2.08
N ALA A 109 57.25 -1.82 -2.84
CA ALA A 109 58.57 -2.24 -3.37
C ALA A 109 59.78 -1.73 -2.55
N GLY A 110 59.55 -0.85 -1.57
CA GLY A 110 60.61 -0.36 -0.68
C GLY A 110 60.61 -1.13 0.63
N GLY A 111 61.31 -2.27 0.68
CA GLY A 111 61.63 -2.96 1.93
C GLY A 111 62.54 -2.09 2.80
N VAL A 112 61.96 -1.14 3.54
CA VAL A 112 62.68 -0.30 4.48
C VAL A 112 62.69 -1.00 5.85
N PRO A 113 63.86 -1.19 6.48
CA PRO A 113 63.96 -1.83 7.78
C PRO A 113 63.19 -1.04 8.85
N PRO A 114 62.53 -1.72 9.80
CA PRO A 114 61.78 -1.07 10.87
C PRO A 114 62.76 -0.41 11.85
N GLY A 115 63.05 0.89 11.68
CA GLY A 115 63.99 1.56 12.59
C GLY A 115 64.11 3.09 12.52
N SER A 116 63.65 3.78 11.47
CA SER A 116 63.88 5.24 11.37
C SER A 116 62.71 6.05 11.93
N ARG A 117 62.90 6.61 13.13
CA ARG A 117 61.99 7.57 13.81
C ARG A 117 61.72 8.86 13.01
N VAL A 118 62.42 9.11 11.92
CA VAL A 118 62.32 10.34 11.12
C VAL A 118 61.05 10.37 10.25
N ASP A 119 60.48 9.21 9.90
CA ASP A 119 59.40 9.10 8.92
C ASP A 119 57.99 9.39 9.48
N ARG A 120 57.86 9.47 10.81
CA ARG A 120 56.58 9.78 11.47
C ARG A 120 56.12 11.22 11.22
N THR A 121 57.07 12.14 11.16
CA THR A 121 56.78 13.57 10.96
C THR A 121 56.34 13.90 9.52
N ALA A 122 56.75 13.10 8.53
CA ALA A 122 56.27 13.25 7.15
C ALA A 122 54.81 12.79 7.02
N ARG A 123 54.47 11.64 7.61
CA ARG A 123 53.07 11.17 7.69
C ARG A 123 52.15 12.11 8.46
N ASP A 124 52.63 12.69 9.56
CA ASP A 124 51.82 13.64 10.33
C ASP A 124 51.52 14.92 9.52
N ARG A 125 52.43 15.34 8.62
CA ARG A 125 52.17 16.46 7.69
C ARG A 125 51.17 16.10 6.59
N GLU A 126 51.18 14.87 6.09
CA GLU A 126 50.17 14.41 5.13
C GLU A 126 48.79 14.29 5.79
N TYR A 127 48.71 13.72 7.00
CA TYR A 127 47.47 13.69 7.77
C TYR A 127 46.93 15.08 8.08
N ALA A 128 47.80 16.05 8.37
CA ALA A 128 47.39 17.45 8.55
C ALA A 128 46.78 18.05 7.27
N LYS A 129 47.33 17.74 6.09
CA LYS A 129 46.75 18.19 4.81
C LYS A 129 45.38 17.55 4.56
N VAL A 130 45.25 16.25 4.81
CA VAL A 130 43.97 15.54 4.66
C VAL A 130 42.92 16.10 5.64
N GLN A 131 43.30 16.42 6.88
CA GLN A 131 42.38 17.04 7.83
C GLN A 131 41.89 18.42 7.37
N VAL A 132 42.75 19.22 6.74
CA VAL A 132 42.36 20.52 6.18
C VAL A 132 41.36 20.34 5.03
N GLU A 133 41.58 19.38 4.13
CA GLU A 133 40.65 19.09 3.03
C GLU A 133 39.31 18.54 3.53
N VAL A 134 39.33 17.65 4.52
CA VAL A 134 38.10 17.14 5.17
C VAL A 134 37.32 18.29 5.82
N GLY A 135 38.01 19.23 6.46
CA GLY A 135 37.40 20.45 7.01
C GLY A 135 36.76 21.33 5.93
N TYR A 136 37.44 21.51 4.80
CA TYR A 136 36.92 22.27 3.65
C TYR A 136 35.67 21.61 3.04
N LEU A 137 35.69 20.29 2.84
CA LEU A 137 34.54 19.52 2.38
C LEU A 137 33.34 19.63 3.34
N ALA A 138 33.57 19.54 4.64
CA ALA A 138 32.52 19.70 5.64
C ALA A 138 31.87 21.10 5.59
N GLU A 139 32.65 22.14 5.32
CA GLU A 139 32.14 23.50 5.15
C GLU A 139 31.29 23.64 3.87
N MET A 140 31.74 23.05 2.76
CA MET A 140 30.96 22.97 1.53
C MET A 140 29.61 22.29 1.72
N PHE A 141 29.57 21.15 2.44
CA PHE A 141 28.32 20.46 2.75
C PHE A 141 27.38 21.34 3.59
N ARG A 142 27.91 22.05 4.59
CA ARG A 142 27.13 22.97 5.43
C ARG A 142 26.51 24.09 4.60
N ARG A 143 27.27 24.65 3.66
CA ARG A 143 26.78 25.68 2.72
C ARG A 143 25.67 25.15 1.80
N LEU A 144 25.87 23.98 1.19
CA LEU A 144 24.85 23.34 0.32
C LEU A 144 23.57 23.01 1.08
N GLU A 145 23.66 22.62 2.35
CA GLU A 145 22.49 22.37 3.19
C GLU A 145 21.72 23.67 3.49
N GLN A 146 22.44 24.77 3.73
CA GLN A 146 21.84 26.09 3.94
C GLN A 146 21.15 26.62 2.68
N GLU A 147 21.80 26.50 1.51
CA GLU A 147 21.20 26.85 0.22
C GLU A 147 19.93 26.02 -0.06
N ASN A 148 19.95 24.71 0.24
CA ASN A 148 18.76 23.86 0.16
C ASN A 148 17.63 24.30 1.10
N LYS A 149 17.95 24.72 2.33
CA LYS A 149 16.96 25.27 3.27
C LYS A 149 16.37 26.57 2.74
N GLN A 150 17.19 27.44 2.15
CA GLN A 150 16.74 28.71 1.57
C GLN A 150 15.85 28.49 0.34
N MET A 151 16.22 27.59 -0.57
CA MET A 151 15.39 27.21 -1.73
C MET A 151 14.05 26.61 -1.30
N LYS A 152 14.03 25.78 -0.24
CA LYS A 152 12.77 25.28 0.34
C LYS A 152 11.92 26.41 0.94
N ALA A 153 12.53 27.37 1.62
CA ALA A 153 11.82 28.51 2.19
C ALA A 153 11.23 29.42 1.10
N GLN A 154 11.98 29.71 0.04
CA GLN A 154 11.50 30.47 -1.12
C GLN A 154 10.34 29.76 -1.81
N LYS A 155 10.48 28.45 -2.08
CA LYS A 155 9.41 27.65 -2.69
C LYS A 155 8.14 27.64 -1.84
N ASN A 156 8.26 27.54 -0.52
CA ASN A 156 7.11 27.59 0.38
C ASN A 156 6.49 29.00 0.49
N GLY A 157 7.28 30.06 0.34
CA GLY A 157 6.83 31.45 0.33
C GLY A 157 6.06 31.80 -0.95
N GLU A 158 6.60 31.48 -2.12
CA GLU A 158 5.93 31.70 -3.41
C GLU A 158 4.62 30.90 -3.52
N GLN A 159 4.60 29.68 -2.96
CA GLN A 159 3.39 28.87 -2.91
C GLN A 159 2.31 29.44 -1.95
N SER A 160 2.71 30.27 -0.97
CA SER A 160 1.79 30.98 -0.08
C SER A 160 1.19 32.23 -0.73
N ASP A 161 1.98 32.98 -1.52
CA ASP A 161 1.49 34.18 -2.20
C ASP A 161 0.59 33.85 -3.40
N VAL A 162 0.89 32.78 -4.15
CA VAL A 162 0.01 32.28 -5.22
C VAL A 162 -1.30 31.73 -4.65
N ALA A 163 -1.29 31.16 -3.44
CA ALA A 163 -2.50 30.70 -2.75
C ALA A 163 -3.35 31.84 -2.16
N GLN A 164 -2.78 33.04 -1.95
CA GLN A 164 -3.55 34.23 -1.54
C GLN A 164 -4.11 35.03 -2.71
N GLN A 165 -3.47 34.98 -3.89
CA GLN A 165 -3.90 35.79 -5.05
C GLN A 165 -4.93 35.11 -5.97
N MET A 166 -5.17 33.80 -5.82
CA MET A 166 -6.28 33.12 -6.48
C MET A 166 -7.19 32.43 -5.45
N GLN A 167 -8.39 32.99 -5.20
CA GLN A 167 -9.52 32.28 -4.58
C GLN A 167 -10.10 31.21 -5.54
N ILE A 168 -9.25 30.33 -6.05
CA ILE A 168 -9.68 29.13 -6.77
C ILE A 168 -9.42 27.95 -5.84
N ALA A 169 -10.46 27.11 -5.68
CA ALA A 169 -10.48 25.96 -4.80
C ALA A 169 -9.17 25.15 -4.86
N PRO A 170 -8.69 24.58 -3.73
CA PRO A 170 -7.44 23.86 -3.69
C PRO A 170 -7.44 22.73 -4.73
N VAL A 171 -6.55 22.85 -5.72
CA VAL A 171 -6.32 21.83 -6.74
C VAL A 171 -5.96 20.54 -6.03
N ARG A 172 -6.86 19.57 -6.13
CA ARG A 172 -6.69 18.20 -5.62
C ARG A 172 -5.37 17.63 -6.15
N PRO A 173 -4.58 16.88 -5.34
CA PRO A 173 -3.56 16.00 -5.87
C PRO A 173 -4.27 14.99 -6.75
N SER A 174 -4.13 15.14 -8.06
CA SER A 174 -4.86 14.35 -9.05
C SER A 174 -4.27 12.93 -9.10
N GLY A 175 -5.14 11.92 -9.29
CA GLY A 175 -4.83 10.49 -9.20
C GLY A 175 -3.76 9.96 -10.18
N TRP A 176 -3.15 10.84 -10.99
CA TRP A 176 -2.07 10.50 -11.92
C TRP A 176 -0.73 10.24 -11.22
N LEU A 177 -0.47 10.77 -10.01
CA LEU A 177 0.75 10.46 -9.25
C LEU A 177 0.90 8.94 -8.97
N VAL A 178 -0.23 8.25 -8.75
CA VAL A 178 -0.26 6.79 -8.59
C VAL A 178 -0.08 6.08 -9.93
N SER A 179 -0.58 6.66 -11.03
CA SER A 179 -0.43 6.10 -12.38
C SER A 179 0.99 6.26 -12.94
N LEU A 180 1.68 7.37 -12.65
CA LEU A 180 3.07 7.61 -13.03
C LEU A 180 4.02 6.60 -12.35
N HIS A 181 3.75 6.26 -11.09
CA HIS A 181 4.50 5.24 -10.37
C HIS A 181 4.34 3.84 -10.99
N LYS A 182 3.15 3.52 -11.54
CA LYS A 182 2.91 2.27 -12.28
C LYS A 182 3.64 2.24 -13.63
N ILE A 183 3.65 3.36 -14.36
CA ILE A 183 4.34 3.47 -15.66
C ILE A 183 5.86 3.37 -15.49
N LEU A 184 6.44 4.03 -14.49
CA LEU A 184 7.89 3.97 -14.24
C LEU A 184 8.38 2.58 -13.85
N ARG A 185 7.51 1.76 -13.23
CA ARG A 185 7.83 0.38 -12.84
C ARG A 185 7.80 -0.61 -14.02
N LEU A 186 7.04 -0.31 -15.07
CA LEU A 186 6.99 -1.11 -16.30
C LEU A 186 8.16 -0.80 -17.26
N VAL A 187 8.81 0.37 -17.11
CA VAL A 187 9.84 0.85 -18.04
C VAL A 187 11.27 0.63 -17.53
N MET A 188 11.45 0.40 -16.23
CA MET A 188 12.78 0.15 -15.65
C MET A 188 12.95 -1.33 -15.27
N PRO A 189 13.81 -2.11 -15.98
CA PRO A 189 14.19 -3.44 -15.53
C PRO A 189 14.96 -3.31 -14.20
N ALA A 190 14.67 -4.23 -13.28
CA ALA A 190 15.43 -4.35 -12.03
C ALA A 190 16.90 -4.59 -12.40
N ALA A 191 17.79 -3.77 -11.86
CA ALA A 191 19.22 -4.06 -11.93
C ALA A 191 19.48 -5.25 -11.01
N ASP A 192 19.92 -6.36 -11.59
CA ASP A 192 20.37 -7.53 -10.83
C ASP A 192 21.62 -7.15 -10.03
N ASP A 193 21.49 -7.12 -8.70
CA ASP A 193 22.61 -7.01 -7.75
C ASP A 193 23.29 -8.38 -7.66
N GLU A 194 24.06 -8.77 -8.68
CA GLU A 194 25.12 -9.77 -8.55
C GLU A 194 26.47 -9.05 -8.40
N ALA A 195 26.92 -8.83 -7.16
CA ALA A 195 28.34 -8.76 -6.80
C ALA A 195 28.54 -8.47 -5.30
N ASN A 196 28.79 -9.51 -4.49
CA ASN A 196 29.92 -9.59 -3.54
C ASN A 196 29.72 -10.72 -2.51
N HIS A 197 30.24 -11.90 -2.83
CA HIS A 197 30.75 -12.81 -1.80
C HIS A 197 32.18 -13.20 -2.19
N SER A 198 33.13 -12.53 -1.57
CA SER A 198 34.55 -12.90 -1.58
C SER A 198 34.88 -13.47 -0.21
N GLU A 199 34.74 -14.79 -0.07
CA GLU A 199 35.28 -15.53 1.07
C GLU A 199 36.77 -15.79 0.90
N SER A 200 37.48 -15.55 2.00
CA SER A 200 38.88 -15.84 2.24
C SER A 200 38.99 -17.24 2.85
N ALA A 201 39.76 -18.15 2.23
CA ALA A 201 40.75 -19.00 2.91
C ALA A 201 41.42 -20.02 1.96
N GLY A 202 42.75 -19.98 1.91
CA GLY A 202 43.60 -21.18 2.06
C GLY A 202 43.80 -22.13 0.86
N GLN A 203 44.88 -21.91 0.10
CA GLN A 203 45.62 -22.99 -0.60
C GLN A 203 46.34 -23.91 0.40
N PRO A 204 46.56 -25.20 0.05
CA PRO A 204 47.91 -25.56 -0.37
C PRO A 204 48.00 -26.49 -1.61
N ALA A 205 49.24 -26.60 -2.06
CA ALA A 205 49.81 -27.10 -3.32
C ALA A 205 49.65 -28.62 -3.62
N PRO A 206 50.09 -29.10 -4.81
CA PRO A 206 49.51 -30.24 -5.51
C PRO A 206 50.25 -31.57 -5.27
N THR A 207 49.53 -32.67 -5.47
CA THR A 207 50.13 -34.00 -5.70
C THR A 207 49.57 -34.60 -6.98
N ALA A 208 50.49 -35.12 -7.78
CA ALA A 208 50.25 -35.71 -9.09
C ALA A 208 49.70 -37.14 -8.99
N THR A 209 49.15 -37.58 -10.13
CA THR A 209 49.28 -38.91 -10.78
C THR A 209 47.99 -39.72 -10.93
N SER A 210 47.83 -40.19 -12.18
CA SER A 210 47.22 -41.43 -12.69
C SER A 210 45.71 -41.53 -12.97
N ALA A 211 45.42 -41.42 -14.27
CA ALA A 211 44.96 -42.50 -15.17
C ALA A 211 43.51 -43.03 -15.11
N SER A 212 42.86 -42.84 -16.27
CA SER A 212 41.94 -43.73 -17.01
C SER A 212 40.72 -44.32 -16.30
N VAL A 213 39.53 -44.13 -16.88
CA VAL A 213 38.83 -45.13 -17.71
C VAL A 213 37.67 -44.42 -18.42
N GLY A 214 37.56 -44.63 -19.73
CA GLY A 214 36.52 -44.06 -20.58
C GLY A 214 35.18 -44.77 -20.45
N SER A 215 34.12 -44.07 -20.82
CA SER A 215 32.88 -44.69 -21.27
C SER A 215 32.26 -43.83 -22.37
N SER A 216 32.31 -44.38 -23.58
CA SER A 216 31.76 -43.87 -24.83
C SER A 216 30.27 -44.22 -24.93
N VAL A 217 29.43 -43.22 -25.24
CA VAL A 217 28.01 -43.40 -25.59
C VAL A 217 27.82 -42.97 -27.05
N PRO A 218 27.08 -43.74 -27.87
CA PRO A 218 27.00 -43.51 -29.33
C PRO A 218 25.98 -42.42 -29.70
N PRO A 219 26.12 -41.81 -30.89
CA PRO A 219 25.19 -40.80 -31.38
C PRO A 219 24.00 -41.45 -32.10
N THR A 220 22.79 -41.14 -31.64
CA THR A 220 21.55 -41.50 -32.33
C THR A 220 21.26 -40.46 -33.41
N SER A 221 21.27 -40.93 -34.66
CA SER A 221 20.77 -40.25 -35.84
C SER A 221 19.27 -40.01 -35.72
N TYR A 222 18.82 -38.78 -35.98
CA TYR A 222 17.43 -38.46 -36.28
C TYR A 222 17.33 -38.03 -37.74
N ASP A 223 16.55 -38.81 -38.47
CA ASP A 223 16.20 -38.62 -39.86
C ASP A 223 15.41 -37.32 -40.07
N VAL A 224 15.75 -36.68 -41.19
CA VAL A 224 15.00 -35.62 -41.84
C VAL A 224 13.76 -36.26 -42.46
N VAL A 225 12.58 -35.86 -42.00
CA VAL A 225 11.31 -36.08 -42.70
C VAL A 225 10.73 -34.71 -43.02
N ASP A 226 10.82 -34.35 -44.29
CA ASP A 226 9.96 -33.39 -44.95
C ASP A 226 8.52 -33.96 -44.95
N ASP A 227 7.57 -33.27 -44.31
CA ASP A 227 6.14 -33.53 -44.52
C ASP A 227 5.29 -32.27 -44.34
N ASP A 228 4.88 -31.77 -45.50
CA ASP A 228 3.55 -31.24 -45.86
C ASP A 228 2.83 -30.20 -44.97
N GLY A 229 2.99 -28.93 -45.35
CA GLY A 229 1.91 -28.32 -46.12
C GLY A 229 0.51 -28.17 -45.48
N THR A 230 0.38 -27.89 -44.18
CA THR A 230 -0.92 -27.47 -43.62
C THR A 230 -0.93 -25.99 -43.22
N SER A 231 -1.38 -25.17 -44.18
CA SER A 231 -1.81 -23.78 -44.03
C SER A 231 -2.92 -23.65 -42.98
N SER A 232 -2.56 -23.63 -41.69
CA SER A 232 -3.43 -23.13 -40.63
C SER A 232 -3.33 -21.61 -40.60
N GLY A 233 -4.36 -20.96 -41.15
CA GLY A 233 -4.55 -19.52 -41.09
C GLY A 233 -4.59 -19.06 -39.64
N ARG A 234 -3.42 -18.65 -39.13
CA ARG A 234 -3.25 -17.91 -37.89
C ARG A 234 -3.95 -16.58 -38.07
N LYS A 235 -5.27 -16.55 -37.82
CA LYS A 235 -5.97 -15.30 -37.50
C LYS A 235 -5.23 -14.74 -36.30
N GLU A 236 -4.37 -13.76 -36.54
CA GLU A 236 -3.95 -12.78 -35.55
C GLU A 236 -5.22 -12.06 -35.09
N GLY A 237 -5.96 -12.76 -34.21
CA GLY A 237 -7.05 -12.18 -33.47
C GLY A 237 -6.45 -11.02 -32.72
N ASN A 238 -6.91 -9.83 -33.08
CA ASN A 238 -6.67 -8.58 -32.40
C ASN A 238 -7.01 -8.77 -30.91
N LEU A 239 -6.03 -9.26 -30.13
CA LEU A 239 -6.10 -9.35 -28.68
C LEU A 239 -6.00 -7.92 -28.18
N GLN A 240 -7.12 -7.19 -28.25
CA GLN A 240 -7.28 -6.05 -27.37
C GLN A 240 -7.05 -6.60 -25.95
N PRO A 241 -6.03 -6.10 -25.22
CA PRO A 241 -5.82 -6.51 -23.85
C PRO A 241 -7.13 -6.21 -23.11
N ALA A 242 -7.80 -7.27 -22.67
CA ALA A 242 -9.09 -7.17 -22.00
C ALA A 242 -8.95 -6.11 -20.90
N THR A 243 -9.83 -5.10 -20.94
CA THR A 243 -9.82 -4.06 -19.93
C THR A 243 -9.92 -4.73 -18.56
N PRO A 244 -8.99 -4.47 -17.63
CA PRO A 244 -8.83 -5.22 -16.37
C PRO A 244 -10.04 -5.16 -15.40
N MET A 245 -11.13 -4.49 -15.81
CA MET A 245 -12.35 -4.27 -15.04
C MET A 245 -13.37 -5.42 -15.13
N ASN A 246 -13.27 -6.31 -16.13
CA ASN A 246 -14.26 -7.37 -16.37
C ASN A 246 -13.86 -8.76 -15.87
N ILE A 247 -12.72 -8.88 -15.18
CA ILE A 247 -12.25 -10.15 -14.64
C ILE A 247 -13.14 -10.54 -13.43
N PRO A 248 -13.71 -11.75 -13.39
CA PRO A 248 -14.46 -12.24 -12.24
C PRO A 248 -13.68 -12.08 -10.92
N PRO A 249 -14.33 -11.70 -9.81
CA PRO A 249 -13.67 -11.50 -8.51
C PRO A 249 -12.75 -12.64 -8.07
N ASP A 250 -13.21 -13.88 -8.24
CA ASP A 250 -12.44 -15.08 -7.85
C ASP A 250 -11.16 -15.23 -8.68
N GLU A 251 -11.21 -14.87 -9.96
CA GLU A 251 -10.04 -14.92 -10.83
C GLU A 251 -9.01 -13.85 -10.48
N ARG A 252 -9.44 -12.66 -10.05
CA ARG A 252 -8.51 -11.63 -9.53
C ARG A 252 -7.83 -12.09 -8.24
N SER A 253 -8.57 -12.72 -7.32
CA SER A 253 -7.97 -13.30 -6.12
C SER A 253 -6.94 -14.39 -6.46
N ARG A 254 -7.29 -15.31 -7.37
CA ARG A 254 -6.34 -16.32 -7.88
C ARG A 254 -5.11 -15.69 -8.53
N ALA A 255 -5.27 -14.67 -9.37
CA ALA A 255 -4.14 -13.98 -10.00
C ALA A 255 -3.19 -13.34 -8.97
N ARG A 256 -3.72 -12.77 -7.88
CA ARG A 256 -2.89 -12.27 -6.77
C ARG A 256 -2.11 -13.40 -6.09
N ASN A 257 -2.75 -14.54 -5.84
CA ASN A 257 -2.08 -15.69 -5.22
C ASN A 257 -0.98 -16.25 -6.14
N VAL A 258 -1.21 -16.31 -7.46
CA VAL A 258 -0.17 -16.72 -8.43
C VAL A 258 1.06 -15.80 -8.36
N ILE A 259 0.86 -14.49 -8.21
CA ILE A 259 1.98 -13.54 -8.04
C ILE A 259 2.73 -13.81 -6.73
N LEU A 260 2.02 -14.13 -5.65
CA LEU A 260 2.61 -14.39 -4.33
C LEU A 260 3.35 -15.73 -4.29
N ASP A 261 2.81 -16.77 -4.91
CA ASP A 261 3.42 -18.10 -4.99
C ASP A 261 4.70 -18.09 -5.85
N ALA A 262 4.83 -17.13 -6.76
CA ALA A 262 6.02 -16.94 -7.57
C ALA A 262 7.16 -16.20 -6.84
N LEU A 263 6.94 -15.69 -5.63
CA LEU A 263 7.97 -14.99 -4.87
C LEU A 263 8.99 -15.97 -4.28
N PRO A 264 10.28 -15.58 -4.17
CA PRO A 264 11.30 -16.42 -3.60
C PRO A 264 11.08 -16.59 -2.08
N VAL A 265 11.07 -17.83 -1.64
CA VAL A 265 11.04 -18.23 -0.23
C VAL A 265 12.45 -18.25 0.32
N THR A 266 12.66 -17.62 1.48
CA THR A 266 13.95 -17.68 2.17
C THR A 266 14.11 -19.03 2.89
N PRO A 267 15.27 -19.70 2.78
CA PRO A 267 15.48 -21.03 3.38
C PRO A 267 15.52 -21.00 4.91
N ASP A 268 15.73 -19.82 5.51
CA ASP A 268 15.79 -19.62 6.96
C ASP A 268 14.41 -19.55 7.63
N THR A 269 13.34 -19.89 6.91
CA THR A 269 12.00 -19.99 7.48
C THR A 269 11.94 -21.19 8.42
N LEU A 270 11.58 -20.93 9.68
CA LEU A 270 11.37 -21.98 10.67
C LEU A 270 10.36 -23.01 10.13
N SER A 271 10.80 -24.25 9.95
CA SER A 271 9.92 -25.39 9.68
C SER A 271 9.03 -25.74 10.89
N ASP A 272 9.37 -25.21 12.06
CA ASP A 272 8.67 -25.49 13.31
C ASP A 272 7.37 -24.70 13.45
N THR A 273 6.36 -25.32 14.06
CA THR A 273 5.10 -24.67 14.42
C THR A 273 5.37 -23.48 15.35
N LEU A 274 5.08 -22.27 14.86
CA LEU A 274 5.25 -21.03 15.63
C LEU A 274 4.47 -21.10 16.95
N LYS A 275 5.14 -20.77 18.06
CA LYS A 275 4.47 -20.70 19.37
C LYS A 275 3.62 -19.43 19.44
N PRO A 276 2.35 -19.53 19.86
CA PRO A 276 1.51 -18.36 20.03
C PRO A 276 1.98 -17.49 21.21
N ILE A 277 1.98 -16.18 21.01
CA ILE A 277 2.07 -15.16 22.05
C ILE A 277 0.66 -15.03 22.66
N VAL A 278 0.48 -15.63 23.84
CA VAL A 278 -0.81 -15.64 24.55
C VAL A 278 -0.96 -14.35 25.37
N ILE A 279 -1.84 -13.45 24.95
CA ILE A 279 -2.16 -12.21 25.66
C ILE A 279 -3.58 -12.34 26.24
N PRO A 280 -3.79 -12.13 27.54
CA PRO A 280 -5.12 -12.17 28.13
C PRO A 280 -6.06 -11.14 27.49
N SER A 281 -7.34 -11.48 27.33
CA SER A 281 -8.33 -10.68 26.58
C SER A 281 -8.56 -9.26 27.11
N GLN A 282 -8.22 -8.99 28.38
CA GLN A 282 -8.28 -7.66 28.96
C GLN A 282 -7.12 -6.73 28.54
N PHE A 283 -6.11 -7.27 27.86
CA PHE A 283 -4.94 -6.54 27.37
C PHE A 283 -4.86 -6.60 25.86
N THR A 284 -4.34 -5.53 25.27
CA THR A 284 -4.08 -5.45 23.83
C THR A 284 -2.63 -5.83 23.51
N PHE A 285 -2.34 -6.13 22.25
CA PHE A 285 -0.95 -6.31 21.80
C PHE A 285 -0.10 -5.08 22.10
N GLN A 286 -0.65 -3.88 21.95
CA GLN A 286 0.04 -2.64 22.31
C GLN A 286 0.40 -2.58 23.80
N ASP A 287 -0.51 -2.99 24.69
CA ASP A 287 -0.23 -3.08 26.14
C ASP A 287 0.98 -3.99 26.39
N PHE A 288 0.98 -5.18 25.77
CA PHE A 288 2.10 -6.11 25.84
C PHE A 288 3.41 -5.49 25.32
N VAL A 289 3.41 -4.87 24.15
CA VAL A 289 4.60 -4.21 23.59
C VAL A 289 5.15 -3.17 24.57
N THR A 290 4.31 -2.41 25.28
CA THR A 290 4.80 -1.43 26.26
C THR A 290 5.50 -2.03 27.48
N THR A 291 5.27 -3.31 27.78
CA THR A 291 5.97 -4.04 28.85
C THR A 291 7.34 -4.58 28.44
N LEU A 292 7.62 -4.62 27.12
CA LEU A 292 8.87 -5.16 26.61
C LEU A 292 10.06 -4.28 27.00
N PRO A 293 11.25 -4.89 27.19
CA PRO A 293 12.50 -4.16 27.37
C PRO A 293 12.67 -3.08 26.29
N VAL A 294 13.23 -1.92 26.69
CA VAL A 294 13.42 -0.77 25.78
C VAL A 294 14.21 -1.17 24.53
N THR A 295 15.23 -2.01 24.71
CA THR A 295 16.06 -2.54 23.61
C THR A 295 15.25 -3.33 22.59
N LEU A 296 14.38 -4.24 23.04
CA LEU A 296 13.51 -5.02 22.16
C LEU A 296 12.48 -4.14 21.45
N ARG A 297 11.91 -3.15 22.15
CA ARG A 297 11.00 -2.17 21.51
C ARG A 297 11.70 -1.36 20.43
N GLN A 298 12.95 -0.96 20.66
CA GLN A 298 13.76 -0.24 19.67
C GLN A 298 14.08 -1.13 18.46
N GLN A 299 14.37 -2.42 18.68
CA GLN A 299 14.57 -3.39 17.61
C GLN A 299 13.30 -3.55 16.75
N MET A 300 12.13 -3.54 17.37
CA MET A 300 10.83 -3.60 16.70
C MET A 300 10.31 -2.23 16.21
N GLY A 301 11.19 -1.22 16.07
CA GLY A 301 10.81 0.20 15.93
C GLY A 301 9.74 0.52 14.88
N SER A 302 9.64 -0.31 13.84
CA SER A 302 8.50 -0.36 12.91
C SER A 302 7.96 -1.79 12.84
N TYR A 303 6.92 -2.08 13.60
CA TYR A 303 6.18 -3.33 13.50
C TYR A 303 4.78 -3.11 12.93
N ARG A 304 4.21 -4.15 12.33
CA ARG A 304 2.85 -4.16 11.76
C ARG A 304 2.02 -5.26 12.37
N LEU A 305 0.78 -4.91 12.70
CA LEU A 305 -0.25 -5.86 13.13
C LEU A 305 -1.13 -6.21 11.93
N LEU A 306 -1.17 -7.50 11.61
CA LEU A 306 -1.99 -8.10 10.56
C LEU A 306 -3.21 -8.73 11.24
N GLN A 307 -4.40 -8.33 10.78
CA GLN A 307 -5.66 -8.86 11.29
C GLN A 307 -6.15 -10.00 10.40
N GLU A 308 -6.65 -11.07 11.01
CA GLU A 308 -7.24 -12.24 10.34
C GLU A 308 -8.24 -11.84 9.25
N SER A 309 -9.16 -10.93 9.57
CA SER A 309 -10.23 -10.55 8.66
C SER A 309 -9.77 -9.78 7.43
N THR A 310 -8.57 -9.19 7.43
CA THR A 310 -8.07 -8.36 6.32
C THR A 310 -6.85 -8.93 5.63
N THR A 311 -6.31 -10.04 6.12
CA THR A 311 -5.07 -10.65 5.62
C THR A 311 -5.38 -12.02 5.04
N SER A 312 -4.92 -12.27 3.82
CA SER A 312 -4.96 -13.56 3.15
C SER A 312 -3.55 -14.06 2.95
N TRP A 313 -3.29 -15.30 3.31
CA TRP A 313 -1.99 -15.95 3.11
C TRP A 313 -2.04 -16.85 1.86
N SER A 314 -0.89 -16.99 1.19
CA SER A 314 -0.67 -17.86 0.04
C SER A 314 0.04 -19.14 0.49
N GLY A 315 -0.39 -20.29 -0.03
CA GLY A 315 0.19 -21.59 0.27
C GLY A 315 -0.10 -22.14 1.68
N GLU A 316 0.39 -23.35 1.95
CA GLU A 316 0.21 -24.05 3.24
C GLU A 316 1.07 -23.48 4.37
N ARG A 317 2.22 -22.88 4.04
CA ARG A 317 3.20 -22.40 5.01
C ARG A 317 2.94 -20.97 5.52
N GLU A 318 1.93 -20.29 4.96
CA GLU A 318 1.56 -18.91 5.32
C GLU A 318 2.75 -17.91 5.27
N GLU A 319 3.72 -18.13 4.37
CA GLU A 319 4.96 -17.32 4.26
C GLU A 319 4.78 -16.04 3.46
N HIS A 320 3.91 -16.06 2.46
CA HIS A 320 3.60 -14.91 1.61
C HIS A 320 2.11 -14.65 1.67
N GLY A 321 1.69 -13.42 1.43
CA GLY A 321 0.29 -13.07 1.56
C GLY A 321 -0.02 -11.70 1.01
N TYR A 322 -1.24 -11.23 1.24
CA TYR A 322 -1.59 -9.84 1.06
C TYR A 322 -2.52 -9.40 2.18
N PHE A 323 -2.56 -8.10 2.42
CA PHE A 323 -3.57 -7.50 3.28
C PHE A 323 -4.31 -6.37 2.59
N LEU A 324 -5.55 -6.17 3.01
CA LEU A 324 -6.43 -5.12 2.52
C LEU A 324 -6.38 -3.92 3.47
N THR A 325 -6.21 -2.72 2.92
CA THR A 325 -6.18 -1.48 3.71
C THR A 325 -6.88 -0.35 2.96
N PRO A 326 -7.62 0.53 3.64
CA PRO A 326 -8.31 1.63 2.98
C PRO A 326 -7.31 2.65 2.40
N LEU A 327 -7.58 3.14 1.19
CA LEU A 327 -6.81 4.24 0.57
C LEU A 327 -7.19 5.62 1.09
N PHE A 328 -8.26 5.72 1.86
CA PHE A 328 -8.76 6.97 2.41
C PHE A 328 -9.07 6.82 3.89
N LYS A 329 -8.86 7.88 4.64
CA LYS A 329 -9.27 8.01 6.04
C LYS A 329 -10.24 9.17 6.15
N CYS A 330 -11.26 8.99 6.99
CA CYS A 330 -12.21 10.02 7.34
C CYS A 330 -11.92 10.51 8.75
N ALA A 331 -11.67 11.82 8.89
CA ALA A 331 -11.47 12.48 10.17
C ALA A 331 -12.56 13.54 10.38
N THR A 332 -12.96 13.73 11.64
CA THR A 332 -13.80 14.87 12.02
C THR A 332 -12.95 16.12 12.07
N ASN A 333 -13.41 17.21 11.45
CA ASN A 333 -12.73 18.50 11.58
C ASN A 333 -12.75 18.95 13.05
N PRO A 334 -11.58 19.21 13.69
CA PRO A 334 -11.54 19.61 15.09
C PRO A 334 -12.26 20.94 15.36
N ARG A 335 -12.44 21.79 14.34
CA ARG A 335 -13.14 23.08 14.44
C ARG A 335 -14.63 22.98 14.16
N ALA A 336 -15.08 21.92 13.49
CA ALA A 336 -16.49 21.73 13.10
C ALA A 336 -16.84 20.24 13.17
N THR A 337 -17.48 19.83 14.26
CA THR A 337 -17.77 18.41 14.55
C THR A 337 -18.68 17.74 13.52
N THR A 338 -19.45 18.52 12.76
CA THR A 338 -20.34 18.06 11.69
C THR A 338 -19.65 17.91 10.34
N VAL A 339 -18.45 18.47 10.15
CA VAL A 339 -17.74 18.46 8.86
C VAL A 339 -16.76 17.30 8.79
N HIS A 340 -16.87 16.49 7.73
CA HIS A 340 -15.99 15.36 7.46
C HIS A 340 -14.85 15.77 6.53
N ARG A 341 -13.64 15.35 6.87
CA ARG A 341 -12.47 15.51 6.02
C ARG A 341 -11.96 14.15 5.59
N TRP A 342 -11.94 13.93 4.28
CA TRP A 342 -11.32 12.78 3.66
C TRP A 342 -9.86 13.10 3.35
N SER A 343 -8.96 12.21 3.72
CA SER A 343 -7.53 12.30 3.38
C SER A 343 -7.08 10.96 2.80
N ALA A 344 -6.31 11.00 1.72
CA ALA A 344 -5.65 9.80 1.22
C ALA A 344 -4.71 9.23 2.30
N ALA A 345 -4.71 7.91 2.45
CA ALA A 345 -3.77 7.22 3.32
C ALA A 345 -2.39 7.22 2.65
N ASP A 346 -1.37 7.70 3.35
CA ASP A 346 0.02 7.60 2.89
C ASP A 346 0.52 6.17 3.10
N LEU A 347 0.37 5.35 2.06
CA LEU A 347 0.92 3.99 2.01
C LEU A 347 2.34 4.00 1.42
N GLY A 348 2.71 4.99 0.59
CA GLY A 348 3.98 4.99 -0.13
C GLY A 348 5.20 4.97 0.79
N THR A 349 5.16 5.74 1.88
CA THR A 349 6.24 5.75 2.88
C THR A 349 6.35 4.44 3.65
N GLN A 350 5.24 3.73 3.87
CA GLN A 350 5.19 2.48 4.63
C GLN A 350 5.64 1.27 3.81
N LEU A 351 5.56 1.34 2.48
CA LEU A 351 5.79 0.17 1.63
C LEU A 351 7.27 -0.07 1.34
N ASN A 352 8.13 0.94 1.49
CA ASN A 352 9.54 0.88 1.14
C ASN A 352 10.44 0.30 2.26
N THR A 353 9.88 -0.03 3.42
CA THR A 353 10.63 -0.49 4.59
C THR A 353 10.29 -1.92 4.95
N THR A 354 11.31 -2.75 5.14
CA THR A 354 11.14 -4.07 5.76
C THR A 354 10.59 -3.90 7.18
N THR A 355 9.52 -4.62 7.50
CA THR A 355 8.75 -4.40 8.73
C THR A 355 8.53 -5.73 9.45
N GLU A 356 8.70 -5.73 10.77
CA GLU A 356 8.38 -6.88 11.64
C GLU A 356 6.86 -7.08 11.68
N CYS A 357 6.36 -8.26 11.33
CA CYS A 357 4.92 -8.51 11.23
C CYS A 357 4.40 -9.48 12.29
N PHE A 358 3.22 -9.16 12.83
CA PHE A 358 2.50 -9.97 13.79
C PHE A 358 1.11 -10.27 13.26
N TYR A 359 0.70 -11.53 13.32
CA TYR A 359 -0.60 -11.98 12.85
C TYR A 359 -1.47 -12.42 14.02
N SER A 360 -2.71 -11.93 14.07
CA SER A 360 -3.70 -12.40 15.02
C SER A 360 -4.54 -13.48 14.36
N LYS A 361 -4.57 -14.69 14.94
CA LYS A 361 -5.40 -15.83 14.48
C LYS A 361 -6.07 -16.48 15.68
N ASN A 362 -7.39 -16.65 15.66
CA ASN A 362 -8.16 -17.28 16.75
C ASN A 362 -7.92 -16.64 18.14
N GLY A 363 -7.69 -15.32 18.19
CA GLY A 363 -7.41 -14.60 19.44
C GLY A 363 -5.98 -14.76 19.99
N TYR A 364 -5.10 -15.47 19.28
CA TYR A 364 -3.67 -15.58 19.60
C TYR A 364 -2.84 -14.74 18.64
N TRP A 365 -1.69 -14.25 19.12
CA TRP A 365 -0.75 -13.50 18.30
C TRP A 365 0.44 -14.37 17.90
N TYR A 366 0.88 -14.25 16.66
CA TYR A 366 2.03 -14.96 16.11
C TYR A 366 3.01 -13.95 15.54
N TYR A 367 4.30 -14.12 15.84
CA TYR A 367 5.35 -13.38 15.15
C TYR A 367 5.64 -14.10 13.83
N THR A 368 5.43 -13.39 12.72
CA THR A 368 5.45 -13.99 11.37
C THR A 368 6.75 -13.73 10.60
N GLY A 369 7.64 -12.90 11.14
CA GLY A 369 8.93 -12.56 10.53
C GLY A 369 9.02 -11.13 9.97
N LEU A 370 10.01 -10.92 9.12
CA LEU A 370 10.33 -9.66 8.44
C LEU A 370 9.71 -9.66 7.05
N TYR A 371 8.92 -8.64 6.74
CA TYR A 371 8.23 -8.54 5.45
C TYR A 371 8.63 -7.31 4.67
N LYS A 372 8.88 -7.50 3.37
CA LYS A 372 8.86 -6.44 2.38
C LYS A 372 7.46 -6.37 1.79
N THR A 373 6.99 -5.17 1.50
CA THR A 373 5.64 -4.97 1.00
C THR A 373 5.65 -4.34 -0.38
N PHE A 374 4.64 -4.65 -1.19
CA PHE A 374 4.52 -4.13 -2.54
C PHE A 374 3.06 -4.00 -2.96
N TRP A 375 2.81 -3.22 -4.00
CA TRP A 375 1.46 -3.00 -4.50
C TRP A 375 1.01 -4.17 -5.35
N LEU A 376 -0.19 -4.68 -5.02
CA LEU A 376 -0.96 -5.54 -5.90
C LEU A 376 -2.11 -4.72 -6.52
N ASP A 377 -2.83 -5.38 -7.41
CA ASP A 377 -4.05 -4.87 -8.00
C ASP A 377 -5.10 -4.55 -6.94
N GLU A 378 -5.56 -3.30 -6.94
CA GLU A 378 -6.57 -2.82 -6.01
C GLU A 378 -7.88 -3.58 -6.14
N LEU A 379 -8.61 -3.62 -5.03
CA LEU A 379 -9.90 -4.29 -4.95
C LEU A 379 -10.93 -3.57 -5.83
N SER A 380 -11.59 -4.28 -6.73
CA SER A 380 -12.70 -3.72 -7.50
C SER A 380 -13.98 -3.61 -6.65
N PRO A 381 -14.96 -2.78 -7.09
CA PRO A 381 -16.28 -2.76 -6.45
C PRO A 381 -16.99 -4.12 -6.49
N ALA A 382 -16.78 -4.92 -7.53
CA ALA A 382 -17.34 -6.27 -7.63
C ALA A 382 -16.72 -7.23 -6.59
N GLU A 383 -15.41 -7.14 -6.37
CA GLU A 383 -14.74 -7.91 -5.31
C GLU A 383 -15.19 -7.45 -3.92
N TRP A 384 -15.42 -6.16 -3.71
CA TRP A 384 -15.91 -5.62 -2.44
C TRP A 384 -17.23 -6.26 -2.01
N VAL A 385 -18.17 -6.45 -2.93
CA VAL A 385 -19.48 -7.06 -2.64
C VAL A 385 -19.32 -8.53 -2.20
N ASN A 386 -18.28 -9.22 -2.69
CA ASN A 386 -18.02 -10.61 -2.37
C ASN A 386 -17.13 -10.80 -1.12
N LEU A 387 -16.64 -9.73 -0.51
CA LEU A 387 -15.84 -9.83 0.71
C LEU A 387 -16.70 -10.31 1.91
N PRO A 388 -16.13 -11.08 2.84
CA PRO A 388 -16.78 -11.38 4.11
C PRO A 388 -17.20 -10.10 4.84
N ASN A 389 -18.36 -10.14 5.51
CA ASN A 389 -18.86 -8.98 6.27
C ASN A 389 -17.87 -8.54 7.35
N GLU A 390 -17.12 -9.46 7.94
CA GLU A 390 -16.07 -9.15 8.92
C GLU A 390 -14.96 -8.28 8.31
N THR A 391 -14.53 -8.61 7.09
CA THR A 391 -13.52 -7.87 6.32
C THR A 391 -14.02 -6.47 5.97
N THR A 392 -15.23 -6.35 5.41
CA THR A 392 -15.78 -5.05 5.01
C THR A 392 -15.98 -4.14 6.23
N GLN A 393 -16.47 -4.69 7.34
CA GLN A 393 -16.61 -3.96 8.61
C GLN A 393 -15.25 -3.54 9.19
N ALA A 394 -14.21 -4.38 9.10
CA ALA A 394 -12.87 -4.02 9.53
C ALA A 394 -12.30 -2.85 8.72
N ILE A 395 -12.43 -2.88 7.39
CA ILE A 395 -11.96 -1.81 6.50
C ILE A 395 -12.74 -0.50 6.74
N VAL A 396 -14.06 -0.57 6.91
CA VAL A 396 -14.89 0.61 7.23
C VAL A 396 -14.50 1.19 8.59
N LYS A 397 -14.31 0.35 9.62
CA LYS A 397 -13.84 0.79 10.94
C LYS A 397 -12.47 1.46 10.87
N GLN A 398 -11.53 0.89 10.10
CA GLN A 398 -10.21 1.47 9.89
C GLN A 398 -10.29 2.83 9.16
N THR A 399 -11.18 2.95 8.18
CA THR A 399 -11.47 4.21 7.47
C THR A 399 -11.95 5.31 8.44
N LEU A 400 -12.77 4.93 9.42
CA LEU A 400 -13.39 5.84 10.39
C LEU A 400 -12.61 5.98 11.71
N ALA A 401 -11.45 5.33 11.86
CA ALA A 401 -10.72 5.22 13.12
C ALA A 401 -10.26 6.57 13.71
N ALA A 402 -10.12 7.61 12.87
CA ALA A 402 -9.75 8.96 13.30
C ALA A 402 -10.94 9.79 13.82
N ARG A 403 -12.17 9.26 13.79
CA ARG A 403 -13.36 9.92 14.32
C ARG A 403 -13.56 9.55 15.77
N LYS A 404 -13.75 10.56 16.61
CA LYS A 404 -13.98 10.38 18.06
C LYS A 404 -15.39 9.88 18.39
N ASN A 405 -16.35 10.03 17.47
CA ASN A 405 -17.74 9.58 17.60
C ASN A 405 -18.25 9.09 16.25
N THR A 406 -18.35 7.78 16.07
CA THR A 406 -18.83 7.16 14.83
C THR A 406 -20.24 6.64 15.06
N ALA A 407 -21.26 7.41 14.63
CA ALA A 407 -22.64 6.92 14.65
C ALA A 407 -22.83 5.76 13.64
N PRO A 408 -23.72 4.80 13.89
CA PRO A 408 -23.99 3.66 12.99
C PRO A 408 -24.28 4.08 11.54
N GLN A 409 -24.96 5.21 11.35
CA GLN A 409 -25.22 5.80 10.04
C GLN A 409 -23.94 6.05 9.22
N ASN A 410 -22.86 6.54 9.85
CA ASN A 410 -21.59 6.79 9.16
C ASN A 410 -20.93 5.49 8.69
N VAL A 411 -21.09 4.41 9.45
CA VAL A 411 -20.57 3.08 9.08
C VAL A 411 -21.29 2.59 7.82
N TYR A 412 -22.62 2.71 7.80
CA TYR A 412 -23.44 2.35 6.65
C TYR A 412 -23.10 3.17 5.40
N GLU A 413 -23.07 4.50 5.52
CA GLU A 413 -22.73 5.40 4.40
C GLU A 413 -21.32 5.14 3.85
N THR A 414 -20.35 4.91 4.73
CA THR A 414 -18.97 4.59 4.30
C THR A 414 -18.94 3.26 3.55
N GLY A 415 -19.70 2.25 4.00
CA GLY A 415 -19.85 0.98 3.28
C GLY A 415 -20.44 1.16 1.88
N GLN A 416 -21.45 2.03 1.74
CA GLN A 416 -22.06 2.36 0.44
C GLN A 416 -21.08 3.07 -0.50
N LEU A 417 -20.22 3.95 0.02
CA LEU A 417 -19.19 4.60 -0.78
C LEU A 417 -18.15 3.60 -1.32
N TYR A 418 -17.81 2.54 -0.59
CA TYR A 418 -16.97 1.46 -1.11
C TYR A 418 -17.71 0.62 -2.15
N ALA A 419 -18.97 0.25 -1.89
CA ALA A 419 -19.78 -0.51 -2.84
C ALA A 419 -19.97 0.22 -4.18
N ALA A 420 -20.09 1.54 -4.14
CA ALA A 420 -20.17 2.39 -5.33
C ALA A 420 -18.80 2.68 -6.00
N GLY A 421 -17.69 2.21 -5.41
CA GLY A 421 -16.33 2.48 -5.90
C GLY A 421 -15.82 3.91 -5.70
N ALA A 422 -16.55 4.74 -4.95
CA ALA A 422 -16.12 6.10 -4.59
C ALA A 422 -14.94 6.09 -3.61
N LEU A 423 -14.89 5.07 -2.74
CA LEU A 423 -13.72 4.74 -1.93
C LEU A 423 -13.06 3.47 -2.46
N ARG A 424 -11.74 3.40 -2.32
CA ARG A 424 -10.92 2.32 -2.88
C ARG A 424 -10.15 1.61 -1.77
N VAL A 425 -9.93 0.31 -1.96
CA VAL A 425 -9.16 -0.53 -1.03
C VAL A 425 -7.87 -0.94 -1.73
N ALA A 426 -6.75 -0.61 -1.09
CA ALA A 426 -5.44 -1.08 -1.51
C ALA A 426 -5.30 -2.56 -1.16
N CYS A 427 -4.75 -3.32 -2.11
CA CYS A 427 -4.26 -4.66 -1.86
C CYS A 427 -2.73 -4.61 -1.80
N ILE A 428 -2.17 -4.92 -0.64
CA ILE A 428 -0.74 -4.84 -0.39
C ILE A 428 -0.17 -6.24 -0.24
N GLY A 429 0.69 -6.64 -1.17
CA GLY A 429 1.44 -7.89 -1.10
C GLY A 429 2.48 -7.88 0.03
N LEU A 430 2.65 -9.03 0.65
CA LEU A 430 3.54 -9.34 1.75
C LEU A 430 4.52 -10.41 1.28
N GLN A 431 5.79 -10.05 1.15
CA GLN A 431 6.89 -10.99 0.89
C GLN A 431 7.67 -11.18 2.18
N CYS A 432 7.68 -12.40 2.73
CA CYS A 432 8.59 -12.74 3.81
C CYS A 432 10.02 -12.73 3.26
N VAL A 433 10.87 -11.90 3.85
CA VAL A 433 12.28 -11.75 3.46
C VAL A 433 13.24 -12.23 4.55
N GLY A 434 12.72 -12.74 5.66
CA GLY A 434 13.52 -13.28 6.75
C GLY A 434 12.75 -13.46 8.05
N PHE A 435 13.41 -14.01 9.06
CA PHE A 435 12.85 -14.25 10.38
C PHE A 435 13.87 -13.92 11.47
N SER A 436 13.53 -13.01 12.39
CA SER A 436 14.44 -12.65 13.49
C SER A 436 14.24 -13.58 14.68
N HIS A 437 15.05 -14.64 14.77
CA HIS A 437 15.04 -15.55 15.92
C HIS A 437 15.26 -14.84 17.25
N ALA A 438 16.12 -13.82 17.27
CA ALA A 438 16.41 -13.07 18.47
C ALA A 438 15.17 -12.31 18.98
N VAL A 439 14.40 -11.69 18.08
CA VAL A 439 13.15 -10.99 18.42
C VAL A 439 12.09 -12.00 18.86
N TYR A 440 11.92 -13.09 18.10
CA TYR A 440 10.98 -14.15 18.41
C TYR A 440 11.20 -14.74 19.81
N THR A 441 12.40 -15.22 20.13
CA THR A 441 12.70 -15.83 21.42
C THR A 441 12.48 -14.85 22.56
N GLN A 442 12.96 -13.61 22.43
CA GLN A 442 12.75 -12.59 23.45
C GLN A 442 11.27 -12.24 23.68
N LEU A 443 10.44 -12.26 22.62
CA LEU A 443 9.01 -12.02 22.72
C LEU A 443 8.29 -13.15 23.45
N ILE A 444 8.61 -14.41 23.12
CA ILE A 444 8.02 -15.57 23.79
C ILE A 444 8.40 -15.58 25.27
N GLU A 445 9.68 -15.38 25.60
CA GLU A 445 10.16 -15.28 26.98
C GLU A 445 9.52 -14.10 27.75
N ALA A 446 9.29 -12.97 27.08
CA ALA A 446 8.59 -11.83 27.68
C ALA A 446 7.11 -12.15 27.96
N ALA A 447 6.42 -12.79 27.01
CA ALA A 447 5.03 -13.19 27.17
C ALA A 447 4.84 -14.22 28.30
N GLU A 448 5.73 -15.21 28.38
CA GLU A 448 5.74 -16.20 29.47
C GLU A 448 5.98 -15.54 30.83
N ARG A 449 6.93 -14.59 30.93
CA ARG A 449 7.16 -13.83 32.17
C ARG A 449 5.96 -12.96 32.55
N CYS A 450 5.30 -12.31 31.59
CA CYS A 450 4.08 -11.55 31.84
C CYS A 450 2.94 -12.45 32.32
N ALA A 451 2.81 -13.66 31.75
CA ALA A 451 1.82 -14.65 32.18
C ALA A 451 2.07 -15.14 33.60
N GLN A 452 3.33 -15.45 33.96
CA GLN A 452 3.71 -15.91 35.30
C GLN A 452 3.55 -14.83 36.38
N THR A 453 3.90 -13.58 36.05
CA THR A 453 3.88 -12.48 37.03
C THR A 453 2.55 -11.74 37.11
N GLY A 454 1.66 -11.94 36.14
CA GLY A 454 0.44 -11.13 35.95
C GLY A 454 0.71 -9.66 35.60
N ARG A 455 1.97 -9.27 35.37
CA ARG A 455 2.38 -7.88 35.09
C ARG A 455 2.33 -7.61 33.59
N TRP A 456 1.13 -7.39 33.07
CA TRP A 456 0.86 -7.03 31.68
C TRP A 456 0.82 -5.53 31.40
N ARG A 457 1.00 -4.73 32.45
CA ARG A 457 1.20 -3.28 32.37
C ARG A 457 2.39 -2.92 33.20
N ASN A 458 3.27 -2.09 32.64
CA ASN A 458 4.42 -1.60 33.34
C ASN A 458 3.93 -0.58 34.40
N ASN A 459 3.59 -1.05 35.61
CA ASN A 459 3.31 -0.21 36.78
C ASN A 459 4.62 0.38 37.32
N GLN A 460 5.43 0.97 36.45
CA GLN A 460 6.69 1.65 36.79
C GLN A 460 6.44 3.01 37.47
N ALA A 461 5.27 3.19 38.10
CA ALA A 461 4.85 4.44 38.71
C ALA A 461 4.90 4.46 40.25
N VAL A 462 5.30 3.38 40.94
CA VAL A 462 5.21 3.34 42.41
C VAL A 462 6.44 2.71 43.10
N THR A 463 7.64 3.10 42.69
CA THR A 463 8.82 3.05 43.57
C THR A 463 9.75 4.20 43.21
N GLY A 464 9.48 5.39 43.75
CA GLY A 464 10.37 6.53 43.57
C GLY A 464 9.70 7.87 43.83
N SER A 465 9.66 8.26 45.11
CA SER A 465 9.70 9.66 45.51
C SER A 465 10.76 10.41 44.68
N GLY A 466 10.38 11.46 43.94
CA GLY A 466 11.34 12.41 43.37
C GLY A 466 11.10 12.82 41.92
N LEU A 467 10.42 13.96 41.78
CA LEU A 467 10.58 15.00 40.74
C LEU A 467 11.50 14.67 39.55
N ALA A 468 10.92 14.38 38.39
CA ALA A 468 11.56 14.69 37.10
C ALA A 468 10.52 14.83 35.98
N THR A 469 10.30 16.07 35.57
CA THR A 469 9.58 16.49 34.36
C THR A 469 10.39 16.16 33.10
N GLY A 470 9.78 15.45 32.15
CA GLY A 470 10.35 15.28 30.81
C GLY A 470 9.24 15.06 29.76
N PRO A 471 9.16 15.88 28.69
CA PRO A 471 8.15 15.74 27.65
C PRO A 471 8.68 14.81 26.55
N GLY A 472 8.09 13.62 26.42
CA GLY A 472 8.41 12.64 25.40
C GLY A 472 7.17 12.26 24.59
N SER A 473 7.25 12.52 23.28
CA SER A 473 6.17 12.36 22.29
C SER A 473 5.64 10.92 22.22
N ILE A 474 4.33 10.76 22.43
CA ILE A 474 3.60 9.49 22.31
C ILE A 474 2.94 9.46 20.92
N TRP A 475 3.47 8.62 20.03
CA TRP A 475 2.80 8.24 18.78
C TRP A 475 2.02 6.94 19.05
N THR A 476 0.75 7.07 19.44
CA THR A 476 -0.18 5.93 19.49
C THR A 476 -1.05 5.98 18.23
N PRO A 477 -1.08 4.93 17.39
CA PRO A 477 -2.21 4.75 16.49
C PRO A 477 -3.46 4.44 17.34
N PRO A 478 -4.66 4.95 16.98
CA PRO A 478 -5.88 4.59 17.68
C PRO A 478 -6.19 3.11 17.42
N SER A 479 -5.91 2.27 18.42
CA SER A 479 -6.39 0.90 18.46
C SER A 479 -7.83 0.93 18.97
N PRO A 480 -8.85 0.53 18.20
CA PRO A 480 -10.21 0.42 18.72
C PRO A 480 -10.23 -0.71 19.77
N LYS A 481 -10.64 -0.39 21.00
CA LYS A 481 -10.93 -1.40 22.02
C LYS A 481 -12.10 -2.24 21.53
N LEU A 482 -11.84 -3.47 21.08
CA LEU A 482 -12.86 -4.48 20.85
C LEU A 482 -13.21 -5.10 22.21
N SER A 483 -14.46 -4.93 22.64
CA SER A 483 -15.02 -5.64 23.80
C SER A 483 -15.55 -6.99 23.32
N PRO A 484 -15.14 -8.13 23.90
CA PRO A 484 -15.75 -9.41 23.57
C PRO A 484 -17.05 -9.57 24.38
N HIS A 485 -18.20 -9.44 23.73
CA HIS A 485 -19.43 -10.04 24.25
C HIS A 485 -19.55 -11.44 23.65
N ALA A 486 -19.18 -12.45 24.44
CA ALA A 486 -19.61 -13.83 24.22
C ALA A 486 -20.93 -14.07 24.98
N PRO A 487 -21.93 -14.75 24.39
CA PRO A 487 -23.12 -15.18 25.11
C PRO A 487 -22.79 -16.42 25.97
N SER A 488 -22.97 -16.31 27.28
CA SER A 488 -22.83 -17.44 28.20
C SER A 488 -23.97 -18.44 28.01
N THR A 489 -23.64 -19.63 27.51
CA THR A 489 -24.50 -20.81 27.55
C THR A 489 -24.56 -21.33 28.99
N VAL A 490 -25.70 -21.17 29.65
CA VAL A 490 -25.96 -21.75 30.97
C VAL A 490 -26.29 -23.24 30.80
N SER A 491 -25.39 -24.09 31.28
CA SER A 491 -25.62 -25.52 31.51
C SER A 491 -26.27 -25.71 32.88
N LEU A 492 -27.46 -26.32 32.92
CA LEU A 492 -28.10 -26.80 34.14
C LEU A 492 -28.90 -28.07 33.83
N ALA A 493 -28.45 -29.18 34.43
CA ALA A 493 -29.14 -30.46 34.49
C ALA A 493 -29.90 -30.57 35.84
N PRO A 494 -30.72 -31.61 36.08
CA PRO A 494 -32.18 -31.46 36.23
C PRO A 494 -32.68 -31.78 37.65
N HIS A 495 -33.88 -31.32 38.05
CA HIS A 495 -34.77 -31.93 39.07
C HIS A 495 -36.15 -31.21 39.12
N PRO A 496 -37.21 -31.80 39.73
CA PRO A 496 -38.40 -32.21 38.96
C PRO A 496 -39.69 -31.37 39.15
N VAL A 497 -40.53 -31.52 38.12
CA VAL A 497 -42.01 -31.46 38.03
C VAL A 497 -42.81 -30.86 39.21
N THR A 498 -43.51 -29.76 38.92
CA THR A 498 -44.89 -29.55 39.44
C THR A 498 -45.74 -28.87 38.36
N LEU A 499 -46.86 -29.51 38.01
CA LEU A 499 -47.92 -29.02 37.14
C LEU A 499 -48.51 -27.69 37.64
N LEU A 500 -48.89 -26.80 36.71
CA LEU A 500 -50.24 -26.20 36.61
C LEU A 500 -50.31 -25.29 35.36
N SER A 501 -51.17 -25.66 34.41
CA SER A 501 -51.79 -24.79 33.40
C SER A 501 -53.15 -24.29 33.94
N PRO A 502 -53.97 -23.46 33.26
CA PRO A 502 -53.83 -22.85 31.93
C PRO A 502 -54.20 -21.33 31.88
N GLY A 503 -54.03 -20.68 30.71
CA GLY A 503 -54.72 -19.40 30.47
C GLY A 503 -54.26 -18.52 29.29
N VAL A 504 -54.67 -18.88 28.07
CA VAL A 504 -55.34 -18.01 27.07
C VAL A 504 -54.88 -16.53 26.96
N ARG A 505 -54.29 -16.13 25.83
CA ARG A 505 -54.91 -15.30 24.75
C ARG A 505 -53.87 -14.83 23.73
N ALA A 506 -54.14 -15.11 22.46
CA ALA A 506 -53.49 -14.49 21.31
C ALA A 506 -54.01 -13.05 21.14
N LEU A 507 -53.10 -12.09 20.94
CA LEU A 507 -53.40 -10.81 20.31
C LEU A 507 -52.25 -10.42 19.37
N SER A 508 -52.64 -10.32 18.10
CA SER A 508 -51.90 -9.71 17.00
C SER A 508 -51.87 -8.18 17.17
N PRO A 509 -50.81 -7.48 16.75
CA PRO A 509 -50.92 -6.06 16.46
C PRO A 509 -50.66 -5.76 14.98
N HIS A 510 -51.73 -5.34 14.31
CA HIS A 510 -51.65 -4.34 13.24
C HIS A 510 -51.02 -3.07 13.82
N ALA A 511 -49.98 -2.54 13.16
CA ALA A 511 -49.55 -1.17 13.36
C ALA A 511 -49.17 -0.53 12.02
N SER A 512 -49.95 0.49 11.71
CA SER A 512 -49.92 1.41 10.58
C SER A 512 -48.67 2.30 10.59
N SER A 513 -48.11 2.47 9.39
CA SER A 513 -47.02 3.39 9.06
C SER A 513 -47.54 4.84 8.93
N PRO A 514 -46.91 5.84 9.58
CA PRO A 514 -47.11 7.23 9.21
C PRO A 514 -45.97 7.73 8.31
N SER A 515 -46.34 8.13 7.09
CA SER A 515 -45.51 8.90 6.16
C SER A 515 -45.24 10.31 6.72
N ALA A 516 -43.97 10.72 6.75
CA ALA A 516 -43.58 12.09 7.04
C ALA A 516 -43.63 12.92 5.75
N GLN A 517 -44.51 13.91 5.72
CA GLN A 517 -44.53 14.97 4.70
C GLN A 517 -43.36 15.93 4.92
N ILE A 518 -42.56 16.16 3.88
CA ILE A 518 -41.52 17.19 3.82
C ILE A 518 -42.16 18.47 3.28
N SER A 519 -42.30 19.47 4.13
CA SER A 519 -42.71 20.83 3.74
C SER A 519 -41.51 21.59 3.17
N ILE A 520 -41.59 21.94 1.88
CA ILE A 520 -40.64 22.81 1.18
C ILE A 520 -41.08 24.26 1.43
N LEU A 521 -40.27 25.04 2.14
CA LEU A 521 -40.46 26.49 2.30
C LEU A 521 -39.80 27.24 1.15
N SER A 522 -40.67 27.83 0.33
CA SER A 522 -40.39 28.76 -0.76
C SER A 522 -39.83 30.08 -0.22
N SER A 523 -38.68 30.53 -0.74
CA SER A 523 -38.17 31.89 -0.56
C SER A 523 -38.74 32.83 -1.62
N LYS A 524 -39.09 34.03 -1.17
CA LYS A 524 -39.92 35.04 -1.83
C LYS A 524 -39.05 36.17 -2.40
N THR A 525 -39.40 36.61 -3.59
CA THR A 525 -38.72 37.62 -4.44
C THR A 525 -39.25 39.05 -4.16
N VAL A 526 -38.32 40.02 -3.92
CA VAL A 526 -38.23 41.45 -4.42
C VAL A 526 -39.38 42.43 -4.03
N PRO A 527 -39.18 43.78 -3.78
CA PRO A 527 -38.51 44.83 -4.59
C PRO A 527 -37.58 45.82 -3.83
N SER A 528 -36.54 46.43 -4.42
CA SER A 528 -36.40 47.43 -5.51
C SER A 528 -36.89 48.85 -5.20
N ALA A 529 -35.93 49.74 -4.91
CA ALA A 529 -35.89 51.20 -5.12
C ALA A 529 -34.40 51.59 -4.98
N GLY A 530 -33.72 52.43 -5.76
CA GLY A 530 -34.08 53.56 -6.63
C GLY A 530 -33.00 54.65 -6.39
N LEU A 531 -32.73 55.50 -7.40
CA LEU A 531 -31.70 56.57 -7.49
C LEU A 531 -30.32 56.11 -7.98
N GLY A 532 -29.68 56.73 -8.98
CA GLY A 532 -29.99 57.92 -9.76
C GLY A 532 -28.81 58.29 -10.67
N ASP A 533 -29.11 58.90 -11.81
CA ASP A 533 -28.23 59.32 -12.91
C ASP A 533 -27.19 60.40 -12.55
N ALA A 534 -26.07 60.41 -13.31
CA ALA A 534 -25.39 61.56 -13.96
C ALA A 534 -23.96 61.11 -14.37
N VAL A 535 -23.60 60.93 -15.64
CA VAL A 535 -23.28 61.95 -16.67
C VAL A 535 -22.21 62.94 -16.21
N GLU A 536 -20.96 62.74 -16.61
CA GLU A 536 -20.12 63.71 -17.35
C GLU A 536 -18.69 63.16 -17.56
N SER A 537 -18.29 63.07 -18.83
CA SER A 537 -16.88 63.21 -19.24
C SER A 537 -16.56 64.71 -19.31
N PRO A 538 -15.28 65.10 -19.17
CA PRO A 538 -14.54 65.43 -20.40
C PRO A 538 -13.06 65.00 -20.35
N GLY A 539 -12.46 64.94 -21.54
CA GLY A 539 -11.04 64.68 -21.74
C GLY A 539 -10.17 65.93 -21.80
N LEU A 540 -8.98 65.69 -22.37
CA LEU A 540 -7.97 66.60 -22.93
C LEU A 540 -6.82 67.11 -22.02
N ALA A 541 -5.62 66.68 -22.43
CA ALA A 541 -4.45 67.49 -22.83
C ALA A 541 -3.36 67.89 -21.81
N GLY A 542 -2.12 67.91 -22.34
CA GLY A 542 -0.92 68.60 -21.84
C GLY A 542 0.16 67.64 -21.34
N GLU A 543 1.29 67.40 -22.03
CA GLU A 543 2.51 68.26 -22.07
C GLU A 543 3.03 68.58 -20.65
N GLU A 544 4.32 68.49 -20.29
CA GLU A 544 5.57 68.66 -21.03
C GLU A 544 6.75 68.15 -20.17
N ALA A 545 7.90 68.05 -20.82
CA ALA A 545 9.26 67.85 -20.34
C ALA A 545 9.68 68.53 -19.01
N SER A 546 10.70 67.98 -18.34
CA SER A 546 12.05 68.58 -18.26
C SER A 546 12.92 68.00 -17.13
N SER A 547 14.10 67.51 -17.53
CA SER A 547 15.42 67.52 -16.87
C SER A 547 15.54 67.48 -15.34
N LYS A 548 16.14 66.40 -14.83
CA LYS A 548 17.58 66.36 -14.50
C LYS A 548 18.06 64.93 -14.24
#